data_AF-A0A7W0LVT8-F1
#
_entry.id   AF-A0A7W0LVT8-F1
#
_cell.length_a   1.000
_cell.length_b   1.000
_cell.length_c   1.000
_cell.angle_alpha   90.00
_cell.angle_beta   90.00
_cell.angle_gamma   90.00
#
_symmetry.space_group_name_H-M   'P 1'
#
loop_
_entity.id
_entity.type
_entity.pdbx_description
1 polymer ?
#
loop_
_entity_poly.entity_id
_entity_poly.type
_entity_poly.pdbx_seq_one_letter_code
_entity_poly.pdbx_strand_id
1 'polypeptide(L)'
;GPSELLEDLRLLERSLREQGQRLLAAGELRDVIRQLEVFGFHFARLDIREHADRHQAAVAEALAEAGVVERYAELEEPDRLAVLEREIAARRPLVPTDLSGFSEKTRGVIGTLRAVAEALDGRHAGALRSYVVSGTAEPSALMELLLLMKESGLAGVGGEAAALRLVPLFEAGDTLAGAAETIARLLDIPVYRRALAAVGDTQEIMIGYSDSNKDVGYLASTWAAYTAQSELAAVLHGQGVEAAFFHGRGGTVGRGGGPSNEAILAQPAGTVGGRIKMTDQGEVVSAKYSTTQIAHRELELTASAVLLSTVEAVSQPPPETLRSFEAAMEPMAIRSTTEYRKLVHEDPDFLAFFYGATPVTEITRLRLGSRPAKRGEQVGIADLRAIPWVFSWTQARIILPGWYGLGSALTEAREDVGLDFLREMQRSWPFFAALLGNAEMALAKADLHIGERYAALVVDETVRERIWAQITDEYAATVRELLAVTEQERLLDRHPVLQASLRRRNPYIDPLSFIQSEMMRRIRATEDDDQLARAISLAINGIAGGLRNTG
;
A
#
# COMPACT_ATOMS: atom_id res chain seq x y z
N GLY A 1 33.35 7.97 8.90
CA GLY A 1 31.98 7.63 8.46
C GLY A 1 30.93 8.19 9.43
N PRO A 2 29.62 7.99 9.18
CA PRO A 2 28.57 8.47 10.09
C PRO A 2 28.69 7.86 11.50
N SER A 3 29.08 6.58 11.63
CA SER A 3 29.29 5.94 12.93
C SER A 3 30.45 6.55 13.72
N GLU A 4 31.58 6.85 13.07
CA GLU A 4 32.74 7.50 13.71
C GLU A 4 32.37 8.90 14.23
N LEU A 5 31.67 9.71 13.42
CA LEU A 5 31.21 11.02 13.86
C LEU A 5 30.22 10.88 15.04
N LEU A 6 29.34 9.88 15.01
CA LEU A 6 28.41 9.62 16.11
C LEU A 6 29.15 9.21 17.40
N GLU A 7 30.23 8.44 17.30
CA GLU A 7 31.07 8.07 18.43
C GLU A 7 31.78 9.29 19.03
N ASP A 8 32.34 10.16 18.21
CA ASP A 8 32.96 11.42 18.63
C ASP A 8 31.95 12.34 19.34
N LEU A 9 30.76 12.51 18.76
CA LEU A 9 29.71 13.34 19.37
C LEU A 9 29.20 12.74 20.69
N ARG A 10 29.05 11.42 20.78
CA ARG A 10 28.68 10.74 22.04
C ARG A 10 29.78 10.83 23.09
N LEU A 11 31.05 10.87 22.69
CA LEU A 11 32.16 11.13 23.62
C LEU A 11 32.06 12.53 24.22
N LEU A 12 31.79 13.54 23.41
CA LEU A 12 31.54 14.91 23.87
C LEU A 12 30.33 14.97 24.81
N GLU A 13 29.24 14.28 24.47
CA GLU A 13 28.03 14.24 25.30
C GLU A 13 28.32 13.64 26.69
N ARG A 14 29.06 12.52 26.75
CA ARG A 14 29.46 11.89 28.00
C ARG A 14 30.34 12.82 28.84
N SER A 15 31.35 13.44 28.23
CA SER A 15 32.25 14.37 28.92
C SER A 15 31.48 15.54 29.54
N LEU A 16 30.57 16.18 28.80
CA LEU A 16 29.75 17.28 29.32
C LEU A 16 28.87 16.82 30.50
N ARG A 17 28.26 15.64 30.42
CA ARG A 17 27.43 15.10 31.50
C ARG A 17 28.24 14.83 32.76
N GLU A 18 29.44 14.28 32.63
CA GLU A 18 30.36 14.00 33.75
C GLU A 18 30.84 15.30 34.42
N GLN A 19 31.04 16.37 33.66
CA GLN A 19 31.41 17.70 34.18
C GLN A 19 30.21 18.53 34.68
N GLY A 20 29.03 17.93 34.80
CA GLY A 20 27.82 18.61 35.29
C GLY A 20 27.17 19.56 34.28
N GLN A 21 27.65 19.63 33.04
CA GLN A 21 27.16 20.50 31.96
C GLN A 21 25.95 19.89 31.24
N ARG A 22 24.93 19.45 31.99
CA ARG A 22 23.77 18.72 31.46
C ARG A 22 22.94 19.51 30.46
N LEU A 23 22.84 20.83 30.62
CA LEU A 23 22.08 21.70 29.69
C LEU A 23 22.73 21.76 28.31
N LEU A 24 24.06 21.90 28.25
CA LEU A 24 24.81 21.88 26.98
C LEU A 24 24.71 20.51 26.30
N ALA A 25 24.81 19.42 27.08
CA ALA A 25 24.65 18.07 26.56
C ALA A 25 23.24 17.79 26.01
N ALA A 26 22.20 18.42 26.56
CA ALA A 26 20.80 18.19 26.19
C ALA A 26 20.25 19.15 25.11
N GLY A 27 21.04 20.14 24.69
CA GLY A 27 20.69 21.11 23.65
C GLY A 27 21.14 20.66 22.25
N GLU A 28 21.78 21.56 21.51
CA GLU A 28 22.17 21.37 20.10
C GLU A 28 23.01 20.11 19.85
N LEU A 29 23.89 19.73 20.79
CA LEU A 29 24.68 18.50 20.67
C LEU A 29 23.78 17.26 20.55
N ARG A 30 22.72 17.19 21.37
CA ARG A 30 21.75 16.08 21.32
C ARG A 30 20.96 16.09 20.02
N ASP A 31 20.61 17.27 19.53
CA ASP A 31 19.90 17.41 18.25
C ASP A 31 20.75 16.90 17.09
N VAL A 32 22.04 17.26 17.03
CA VAL A 32 22.97 16.76 16.01
C VAL A 32 23.17 15.24 16.12
N ILE A 33 23.32 14.71 17.34
CA ILE A 33 23.39 13.25 17.58
C ILE A 33 22.13 12.58 17.03
N ARG A 34 20.93 13.10 17.33
CA ARG A 34 19.66 12.56 16.84
C ARG A 34 19.52 12.65 15.33
N GLN A 35 19.91 13.77 14.73
CA GLN A 35 19.91 13.93 13.27
C GLN A 35 20.83 12.89 12.61
N LEU A 36 22.01 12.65 13.17
CA LEU A 36 22.95 11.66 12.64
C LEU A 36 22.43 10.22 12.80
N GLU A 37 21.78 9.90 13.93
CA GLU A 37 21.12 8.61 14.16
C GLU A 37 19.97 8.33 13.17
N VAL A 38 19.21 9.37 12.81
CA VAL A 38 18.04 9.26 11.93
C VAL A 38 18.43 9.29 10.45
N PHE A 39 19.22 10.28 10.04
CA PHE A 39 19.49 10.59 8.64
C PHE A 39 20.82 10.04 8.12
N GLY A 40 21.78 9.76 9.02
CA GLY A 40 23.13 9.38 8.65
C GLY A 40 23.76 10.34 7.63
N PHE A 41 24.60 9.82 6.73
CA PHE A 41 25.15 10.56 5.58
C PHE A 41 24.38 10.31 4.28
N HIS A 42 23.17 9.74 4.37
CA HIS A 42 22.32 9.42 3.22
C HIS A 42 21.03 10.24 3.16
N PHE A 43 20.72 11.02 4.21
CA PHE A 43 19.49 11.78 4.41
C PHE A 43 18.24 10.89 4.50
N ALA A 44 17.95 10.09 3.47
CA ALA A 44 16.89 9.10 3.48
C ALA A 44 17.45 7.75 3.02
N ARG A 45 16.83 6.66 3.49
CA ARG A 45 17.12 5.32 2.96
C ARG A 45 16.31 5.09 1.70
N LEU A 46 16.93 4.45 0.72
CA LEU A 46 16.29 4.07 -0.53
C LEU A 46 15.88 2.59 -0.46
N ASP A 47 14.60 2.34 -0.71
CA ASP A 47 14.10 0.99 -1.00
C ASP A 47 14.19 0.73 -2.49
N ILE A 48 14.64 -0.47 -2.87
CA ILE A 48 14.59 -0.93 -4.26
C ILE A 48 13.29 -1.70 -4.45
N ARG A 49 12.66 -1.58 -5.61
CA ARG A 49 11.51 -2.40 -5.98
C ARG A 49 11.62 -2.86 -7.41
N GLU A 50 11.45 -4.16 -7.63
CA GLU A 50 11.38 -4.78 -8.96
C GLU A 50 10.36 -5.93 -8.99
N HIS A 51 9.90 -6.31 -10.16
CA HIS A 51 8.95 -7.42 -10.35
C HIS A 51 9.66 -8.78 -10.36
N ALA A 52 9.05 -9.80 -9.73
CA ALA A 52 9.57 -11.17 -9.64
C ALA A 52 9.99 -11.75 -11.00
N ASP A 53 9.17 -11.60 -12.05
CA ASP A 53 9.50 -12.05 -13.42
C ASP A 53 10.85 -11.54 -13.95
N ARG A 54 11.31 -10.36 -13.50
CA ARG A 54 12.62 -9.82 -13.90
C ARG A 54 13.74 -10.59 -13.23
N HIS A 55 13.55 -10.99 -11.97
CA HIS A 55 14.48 -11.86 -11.24
C HIS A 55 14.49 -13.26 -11.86
N GLN A 56 13.32 -13.84 -12.09
CA GLN A 56 13.17 -15.15 -12.73
C GLN A 56 13.88 -15.19 -14.10
N ALA A 57 13.65 -14.19 -14.96
CA ALA A 57 14.28 -14.12 -16.28
C ALA A 57 15.82 -13.99 -16.18
N ALA A 58 16.32 -13.18 -15.25
CA ALA A 58 17.75 -13.02 -15.02
C ALA A 58 18.41 -14.32 -14.51
N VAL A 59 17.74 -15.02 -13.58
CA VAL A 59 18.19 -16.32 -13.06
C VAL A 59 18.15 -17.38 -14.15
N ALA A 60 17.09 -17.44 -14.96
CA ALA A 60 16.99 -18.39 -16.06
C ALA A 60 18.14 -18.23 -17.06
N GLU A 61 18.43 -16.99 -17.47
CA GLU A 61 19.52 -16.69 -18.39
C GLU A 61 20.90 -17.04 -17.78
N ALA A 62 21.12 -16.71 -16.51
CA ALA A 62 22.37 -17.04 -15.81
C ALA A 62 22.59 -18.56 -15.65
N LEU A 63 21.53 -19.31 -15.35
CA LEU A 63 21.60 -20.78 -15.23
C LEU A 63 21.84 -21.45 -16.58
N ALA A 64 21.24 -20.94 -17.66
CA ALA A 64 21.43 -21.47 -19.00
C ALA A 64 22.87 -21.22 -19.49
N GLU A 65 23.37 -20.00 -19.34
CA GLU A 65 24.73 -19.62 -19.76
C GLU A 65 25.81 -20.41 -18.99
N ALA A 66 25.58 -20.68 -17.71
CA ALA A 66 26.48 -21.49 -16.89
C ALA A 66 26.32 -23.01 -17.10
N GLY A 67 25.45 -23.44 -18.01
CA GLY A 67 25.20 -24.86 -18.30
C GLY A 67 24.61 -25.65 -17.13
N VAL A 68 23.87 -24.98 -16.23
CA VAL A 68 23.28 -25.59 -15.02
C VAL A 68 21.87 -26.08 -15.29
N VAL A 69 21.00 -25.21 -15.81
CA VAL A 69 19.62 -25.53 -16.22
C VAL A 69 19.28 -24.66 -17.41
N GLU A 70 19.00 -25.27 -18.56
CA GLU A 70 18.68 -24.55 -19.80
C GLU A 70 17.28 -23.91 -19.76
N ARG A 71 16.29 -24.61 -19.20
CA ARG A 71 14.87 -24.21 -19.19
C ARG A 71 14.32 -24.03 -17.79
N TYR A 72 14.98 -23.17 -17.00
CA TYR A 72 14.61 -22.93 -15.59
C TYR A 72 13.16 -22.43 -15.42
N ALA A 73 12.67 -21.57 -16.33
CA ALA A 73 11.31 -21.03 -16.26
C ALA A 73 10.21 -22.08 -16.52
N GLU A 74 10.55 -23.26 -17.05
CA GLU A 74 9.62 -24.37 -17.28
C GLU A 74 9.57 -25.35 -16.10
N LEU A 75 10.39 -25.13 -15.07
CA LEU A 75 10.41 -25.99 -13.88
C LEU A 75 9.24 -25.66 -12.96
N GLU A 76 8.66 -26.72 -12.38
CA GLU A 76 7.70 -26.60 -11.30
C GLU A 76 8.37 -26.02 -10.04
N GLU A 77 7.57 -25.40 -9.16
CA GLU A 77 8.08 -24.70 -7.97
C GLU A 77 9.04 -25.54 -7.10
N PRO A 78 8.77 -26.83 -6.78
CA PRO A 78 9.71 -27.63 -5.99
C PRO A 78 11.07 -27.81 -6.66
N ASP A 79 11.10 -27.99 -7.98
CA ASP A 79 12.34 -28.17 -8.75
C ASP A 79 13.11 -26.85 -8.87
N ARG A 80 12.41 -25.72 -9.04
CA ARG A 80 13.02 -24.39 -8.97
C ARG A 80 13.70 -24.18 -7.62
N LEU A 81 13.01 -24.45 -6.52
CA LEU A 81 13.57 -24.30 -5.18
C LEU A 81 14.80 -25.17 -4.95
N ALA A 82 14.78 -26.43 -5.41
CA ALA A 82 15.94 -27.32 -5.29
C ALA A 82 17.17 -26.80 -6.07
N VAL A 83 16.96 -26.23 -7.26
CA VAL A 83 18.04 -25.60 -8.03
C VAL A 83 18.57 -24.36 -7.32
N LEU A 84 17.67 -23.46 -6.87
CA LEU A 84 18.05 -22.23 -6.18
C LEU A 84 18.81 -22.51 -4.89
N GLU A 85 18.34 -23.43 -4.06
CA GLU A 85 19.01 -23.78 -2.80
C GLU A 85 20.43 -24.31 -3.06
N ARG A 86 20.59 -25.20 -4.06
CA ARG A 86 21.89 -25.72 -4.46
C ARG A 86 22.83 -24.63 -4.93
N GLU A 87 22.39 -23.74 -5.83
CA GLU A 87 23.26 -22.70 -6.39
C GLU A 87 23.54 -21.57 -5.37
N ILE A 88 22.62 -21.28 -4.44
CA ILE A 88 22.88 -20.36 -3.32
C ILE A 88 23.96 -20.95 -2.39
N ALA A 89 23.90 -22.25 -2.11
CA ALA A 89 24.90 -22.95 -1.30
C ALA A 89 26.25 -23.20 -2.03
N ALA A 90 26.28 -23.11 -3.36
CA ALA A 90 27.47 -23.36 -4.15
C ALA A 90 28.50 -22.23 -4.01
N ARG A 91 29.79 -22.60 -3.90
CA ARG A 91 30.91 -21.64 -3.87
C ARG A 91 31.33 -21.14 -5.24
N ARG A 92 30.98 -21.86 -6.31
CA ARG A 92 31.28 -21.43 -7.67
C ARG A 92 30.44 -20.19 -8.00
N PRO A 93 31.01 -19.15 -8.64
CA PRO A 93 30.22 -18.09 -9.23
C PRO A 93 29.37 -18.63 -10.37
N LEU A 94 28.13 -18.18 -10.44
CA LEU A 94 27.17 -18.42 -11.53
C LEU A 94 27.23 -17.28 -12.55
N VAL A 95 27.32 -16.03 -12.09
CA VAL A 95 27.28 -14.84 -12.95
C VAL A 95 28.70 -14.36 -13.27
N PRO A 96 29.12 -14.28 -14.55
CA PRO A 96 30.43 -13.78 -14.92
C PRO A 96 30.57 -12.26 -14.70
N THR A 97 31.81 -11.78 -14.61
CA THR A 97 32.09 -10.34 -14.47
C THR A 97 31.61 -9.54 -15.68
N ASP A 98 31.91 -10.03 -16.88
CA ASP A 98 31.41 -9.46 -18.14
C ASP A 98 30.00 -9.99 -18.44
N LEU A 99 29.05 -9.08 -18.61
CA LEU A 99 27.67 -9.40 -18.93
C LEU A 99 27.33 -9.13 -20.41
N SER A 100 28.31 -8.89 -21.28
CA SER A 100 28.10 -8.55 -22.69
C SER A 100 27.25 -9.57 -23.47
N GLY A 101 27.32 -10.86 -23.09
CA GLY A 101 26.50 -11.95 -23.63
C GLY A 101 25.05 -12.00 -23.11
N PHE A 102 24.72 -11.22 -22.08
CA PHE A 102 23.39 -11.22 -21.47
C PHE A 102 22.47 -10.17 -22.10
N SER A 103 21.17 -10.46 -22.06
CA SER A 103 20.12 -9.55 -22.47
C SER A 103 20.18 -8.23 -21.70
N GLU A 104 19.70 -7.15 -22.32
CA GLU A 104 19.63 -5.82 -21.68
C GLU A 104 18.83 -5.86 -20.37
N LYS A 105 17.75 -6.65 -20.32
CA LYS A 105 16.92 -6.80 -19.13
C LYS A 105 17.71 -7.42 -17.98
N THR A 106 18.42 -8.51 -18.24
CA THR A 106 19.24 -9.20 -17.22
C THR A 106 20.43 -8.35 -16.78
N ARG A 107 21.10 -7.67 -17.72
CA ARG A 107 22.13 -6.68 -17.41
C ARG A 107 21.62 -5.57 -16.50
N GLY A 108 20.40 -5.11 -16.71
CA GLY A 108 19.76 -4.11 -15.84
C GLY A 108 19.56 -4.59 -14.40
N VAL A 109 19.06 -5.81 -14.21
CA VAL A 109 18.84 -6.40 -12.88
C VAL A 109 20.16 -6.61 -12.14
N ILE A 110 21.11 -7.30 -12.77
CA ILE A 110 22.43 -7.59 -12.16
C ILE A 110 23.22 -6.31 -11.94
N GLY A 111 23.21 -5.40 -12.92
CA GLY A 111 23.88 -4.09 -12.81
C GLY A 111 23.33 -3.26 -11.65
N THR A 112 22.02 -3.30 -11.41
CA THR A 112 21.40 -2.64 -10.25
C THR A 112 21.93 -3.24 -8.94
N LEU A 113 21.96 -4.57 -8.80
CA LEU A 113 22.46 -5.22 -7.58
C LEU A 113 23.95 -4.96 -7.34
N ARG A 114 24.78 -4.96 -8.39
CA ARG A 114 26.21 -4.60 -8.29
C ARG A 114 26.40 -3.14 -7.86
N ALA A 115 25.63 -2.20 -8.42
CA ALA A 115 25.68 -0.80 -8.01
C ALA A 115 25.28 -0.61 -6.54
N VAL A 116 24.36 -1.45 -6.04
CA VAL A 116 23.95 -1.44 -4.63
C VAL A 116 25.06 -1.99 -3.74
N ALA A 117 25.73 -3.07 -4.16
CA ALA A 117 26.89 -3.61 -3.44
C ALA A 117 28.00 -2.55 -3.30
N GLU A 118 28.34 -1.88 -4.40
CA GLU A 118 29.31 -0.79 -4.43
C GLU A 118 28.91 0.38 -3.50
N ALA A 119 27.63 0.77 -3.52
CA ALA A 119 27.14 1.84 -2.65
C ALA A 119 27.25 1.48 -1.16
N LEU A 120 26.99 0.23 -0.80
CA LEU A 120 27.01 -0.24 0.59
C LEU A 120 28.42 -0.49 1.14
N ASP A 121 29.41 -0.78 0.29
CA ASP A 121 30.83 -0.97 0.67
C ASP A 121 31.54 0.36 1.04
N GLY A 122 30.91 1.50 0.72
CA GLY A 122 31.50 2.82 0.89
C GLY A 122 30.90 3.69 1.99
N ARG A 123 31.06 5.00 1.82
CA ARG A 123 30.55 6.06 2.71
C ARG A 123 29.02 6.08 2.89
N HIS A 124 28.28 5.27 2.11
CA HIS A 124 26.83 5.20 2.11
C HIS A 124 26.30 3.90 2.77
N ALA A 125 27.13 3.22 3.57
CA ALA A 125 26.69 2.08 4.38
C ALA A 125 25.36 2.35 5.10
N GLY A 126 24.40 1.44 4.91
CA GLY A 126 23.05 1.53 5.48
C GLY A 126 22.07 2.46 4.74
N ALA A 127 22.45 3.05 3.60
CA ALA A 127 21.56 3.84 2.75
C ALA A 127 20.47 2.99 2.07
N LEU A 128 20.71 1.69 1.89
CA LEU A 128 19.73 0.72 1.41
C LEU A 128 19.60 -0.41 2.42
N ARG A 129 18.37 -0.85 2.67
CA ARG A 129 18.08 -1.92 3.64
C ARG A 129 17.03 -2.91 3.17
N SER A 130 16.12 -2.50 2.30
CA SER A 130 15.01 -3.34 1.85
C SER A 130 14.99 -3.41 0.33
N TYR A 131 14.79 -4.62 -0.20
CA TYR A 131 14.51 -4.88 -1.60
C TYR A 131 13.12 -5.49 -1.70
N VAL A 132 12.17 -4.73 -2.26
CA VAL A 132 10.79 -5.13 -2.47
C VAL A 132 10.65 -5.94 -3.75
N VAL A 133 10.14 -7.16 -3.64
CA VAL A 133 9.80 -8.03 -4.76
C VAL A 133 8.29 -7.92 -4.99
N SER A 134 7.90 -7.27 -6.08
CA SER A 134 6.49 -7.20 -6.49
C SER A 134 6.10 -8.39 -7.35
N GLY A 135 4.81 -8.77 -7.32
CA GLY A 135 4.34 -9.98 -8.01
C GLY A 135 4.80 -11.26 -7.31
N THR A 136 5.05 -11.23 -6.00
CA THR A 136 5.37 -12.44 -5.24
C THR A 136 4.12 -13.31 -5.12
N ALA A 137 4.18 -14.50 -5.71
CA ALA A 137 3.17 -15.54 -5.58
C ALA A 137 3.71 -16.82 -4.94
N GLU A 138 5.02 -17.06 -5.06
CA GLU A 138 5.66 -18.31 -4.65
C GLU A 138 7.02 -18.04 -3.94
N PRO A 139 7.52 -18.98 -3.13
CA PRO A 139 8.82 -18.89 -2.48
C PRO A 139 10.00 -18.62 -3.44
N SER A 140 9.98 -19.20 -4.65
CA SER A 140 11.05 -19.04 -5.63
C SER A 140 11.36 -17.58 -5.96
N ALA A 141 10.36 -16.68 -5.97
CA ALA A 141 10.56 -15.26 -6.26
C ALA A 141 11.57 -14.58 -5.32
N LEU A 142 11.60 -14.99 -4.04
CA LEU A 142 12.50 -14.45 -3.03
C LEU A 142 13.87 -15.14 -3.07
N MET A 143 13.86 -16.44 -3.38
CA MET A 143 15.07 -17.25 -3.55
C MET A 143 15.86 -16.86 -4.80
N GLU A 144 15.20 -16.48 -5.88
CA GLU A 144 15.81 -15.93 -7.10
C GLU A 144 16.56 -14.63 -6.81
N LEU A 145 15.92 -13.71 -6.06
CA LEU A 145 16.59 -12.51 -5.59
C LEU A 145 17.77 -12.84 -4.68
N LEU A 146 17.63 -13.80 -3.74
CA LEU A 146 18.73 -14.19 -2.86
C LEU A 146 19.93 -14.76 -3.64
N LEU A 147 19.68 -15.55 -4.68
CA LEU A 147 20.73 -16.02 -5.59
C LEU A 147 21.42 -14.84 -6.29
N LEU A 148 20.66 -13.91 -6.87
CA LEU A 148 21.23 -12.74 -7.53
C LEU A 148 21.99 -11.81 -6.57
N MET A 149 21.52 -11.70 -5.32
CA MET A 149 22.22 -10.99 -4.26
C MET A 149 23.57 -11.64 -3.95
N LYS A 150 23.61 -12.97 -3.82
CA LYS A 150 24.86 -13.71 -3.64
C LYS A 150 25.84 -13.45 -4.79
N GLU A 151 25.37 -13.57 -6.03
CA GLU A 151 26.18 -13.38 -7.22
C GLU A 151 26.62 -11.92 -7.45
N SER A 152 26.01 -10.97 -6.73
CA SER A 152 26.37 -9.54 -6.77
C SER A 152 27.15 -9.08 -5.54
N GLY A 153 27.49 -9.97 -4.60
CA GLY A 153 28.21 -9.63 -3.38
C GLY A 153 27.35 -9.00 -2.27
N LEU A 154 26.02 -9.04 -2.40
CA LEU A 154 25.06 -8.60 -1.38
C LEU A 154 24.64 -9.72 -0.41
N ALA A 155 25.10 -10.94 -0.66
CA ALA A 155 25.03 -12.08 0.26
C ALA A 155 26.24 -12.98 0.03
N GLY A 156 26.61 -13.73 1.06
CA GLY A 156 27.61 -14.78 1.03
C GLY A 156 27.02 -16.13 0.61
N VAL A 157 27.92 -17.12 0.48
CA VAL A 157 27.55 -18.50 0.16
C VAL A 157 26.57 -19.03 1.20
N GLY A 158 25.52 -19.70 0.72
CA GLY A 158 24.49 -20.25 1.59
C GLY A 158 23.58 -19.21 2.24
N GLY A 159 23.58 -17.96 1.74
CA GLY A 159 22.76 -16.86 2.28
C GLY A 159 23.39 -16.13 3.46
N GLU A 160 24.67 -16.34 3.76
CA GLU A 160 25.36 -15.66 4.87
C GLU A 160 25.48 -14.15 4.62
N ALA A 161 25.63 -13.35 5.69
CA ALA A 161 25.93 -11.91 5.60
C ALA A 161 25.07 -11.12 4.58
N ALA A 162 23.79 -11.49 4.42
CA ALA A 162 22.87 -10.78 3.54
C ALA A 162 22.78 -9.30 3.95
N ALA A 163 22.98 -8.41 2.98
CA ALA A 163 23.06 -6.97 3.21
C ALA A 163 21.69 -6.27 3.16
N LEU A 164 20.69 -6.92 2.55
CA LEU A 164 19.35 -6.39 2.33
C LEU A 164 18.29 -7.36 2.83
N ARG A 165 17.20 -6.80 3.38
CA ARG A 165 15.96 -7.51 3.66
C ARG A 165 15.25 -7.80 2.34
N LEU A 166 14.89 -9.05 2.12
CA LEU A 166 14.06 -9.45 1.00
C LEU A 166 12.60 -9.28 1.42
N VAL A 167 11.89 -8.34 0.78
CA VAL A 167 10.55 -7.90 1.18
C VAL A 167 9.54 -8.35 0.12
N PRO A 168 8.77 -9.43 0.35
CA PRO A 168 7.71 -9.82 -0.57
C PRO A 168 6.60 -8.78 -0.53
N LEU A 169 6.02 -8.47 -1.70
CA LEU A 169 4.81 -7.67 -1.82
C LEU A 169 3.66 -8.55 -2.30
N PHE A 170 2.70 -8.76 -1.40
CA PHE A 170 1.43 -9.44 -1.68
C PHE A 170 0.36 -8.39 -1.99
N GLU A 171 -0.17 -8.37 -3.22
CA GLU A 171 -1.02 -7.26 -3.71
C GLU A 171 -2.52 -7.60 -3.72
N ALA A 172 -2.94 -8.81 -4.11
CA ALA A 172 -4.35 -9.18 -4.22
C ALA A 172 -4.62 -10.67 -4.43
N GLY A 173 -5.87 -11.06 -4.18
CA GLY A 173 -6.42 -12.39 -4.50
C GLY A 173 -5.61 -13.52 -3.88
N ASP A 174 -5.32 -14.52 -4.69
CA ASP A 174 -4.62 -15.74 -4.25
C ASP A 174 -3.23 -15.45 -3.68
N THR A 175 -2.54 -14.39 -4.12
CA THR A 175 -1.22 -14.03 -3.57
C THR A 175 -1.30 -13.56 -2.12
N LEU A 176 -2.36 -12.82 -1.76
CA LEU A 176 -2.56 -12.34 -0.40
C LEU A 176 -3.10 -13.46 0.50
N ALA A 177 -4.02 -14.27 -0.02
CA ALA A 177 -4.55 -15.44 0.69
C ALA A 177 -3.48 -16.52 0.95
N GLY A 178 -2.56 -16.74 0.00
CA GLY A 178 -1.45 -17.68 0.12
C GLY A 178 -0.18 -17.11 0.78
N ALA A 179 -0.23 -15.88 1.30
CA ALA A 179 0.95 -15.20 1.81
C ALA A 179 1.57 -15.92 3.03
N ALA A 180 0.73 -16.36 3.97
CA ALA A 180 1.17 -17.07 5.17
C ALA A 180 1.87 -18.39 4.85
N GLU A 181 1.31 -19.18 3.92
CA GLU A 181 1.92 -20.42 3.44
C GLU A 181 3.24 -20.16 2.72
N THR A 182 3.29 -19.15 1.85
CA THR A 182 4.51 -18.77 1.12
C THR A 182 5.65 -18.42 2.08
N ILE A 183 5.36 -17.63 3.11
CA ILE A 183 6.34 -17.27 4.13
C ILE A 183 6.74 -18.49 4.98
N ALA A 184 5.80 -19.32 5.40
CA ALA A 184 6.11 -20.54 6.15
C ALA A 184 7.10 -21.43 5.38
N ARG A 185 6.83 -21.69 4.10
CA ARG A 185 7.71 -22.47 3.21
C ARG A 185 9.09 -21.83 3.05
N LEU A 186 9.17 -20.50 2.95
CA LEU A 186 10.45 -19.78 2.89
C LEU A 186 11.29 -19.96 4.17
N LEU A 187 10.65 -19.90 5.35
CA LEU A 187 11.34 -20.03 6.63
C LEU A 187 11.92 -21.43 6.86
N ASP A 188 11.32 -22.45 6.23
CA ASP A 188 11.83 -23.83 6.27
C ASP A 188 13.08 -24.04 5.39
N ILE A 189 13.39 -23.11 4.48
CA ILE A 189 14.56 -23.21 3.59
C ILE A 189 15.83 -22.71 4.33
N PRO A 190 16.85 -23.56 4.57
CA PRO A 190 18.00 -23.18 5.39
C PRO A 190 18.80 -21.98 4.88
N VAL A 191 18.97 -21.84 3.56
CA VAL A 191 19.69 -20.68 2.98
C VAL A 191 18.93 -19.37 3.19
N TYR A 192 17.60 -19.41 3.10
CA TYR A 192 16.74 -18.24 3.34
C TYR A 192 16.74 -17.87 4.82
N ARG A 193 16.59 -18.86 5.71
CA ARG A 193 16.63 -18.66 7.16
C ARG A 193 17.93 -17.99 7.61
N ARG A 194 19.08 -18.38 7.03
CA ARG A 194 20.38 -17.73 7.30
C ARG A 194 20.44 -16.29 6.79
N ALA A 195 19.93 -16.02 5.59
CA ALA A 195 19.86 -14.67 5.05
C ALA A 195 19.00 -13.75 5.93
N LEU A 196 17.86 -14.25 6.42
CA LEU A 196 16.98 -13.54 7.34
C LEU A 196 17.65 -13.24 8.68
N ALA A 197 18.40 -14.19 9.24
CA ALA A 197 19.16 -14.00 10.48
C ALA A 197 20.24 -12.91 10.32
N ALA A 198 20.91 -12.84 9.16
CA ALA A 198 21.92 -11.83 8.88
C ALA A 198 21.37 -10.39 8.90
N VAL A 199 20.07 -10.21 8.66
CA VAL A 199 19.38 -8.90 8.71
C VAL A 199 18.54 -8.69 9.98
N GLY A 200 18.81 -9.49 11.01
CA GLY A 200 18.28 -9.34 12.37
C GLY A 200 16.96 -10.07 12.64
N ASP A 201 16.73 -11.22 11.99
CA ASP A 201 15.56 -12.08 12.23
C ASP A 201 14.21 -11.35 12.16
N THR A 202 14.14 -10.35 11.29
CA THR A 202 12.93 -9.56 11.04
C THR A 202 12.51 -9.76 9.59
N GLN A 203 11.37 -10.42 9.38
CA GLN A 203 10.77 -10.52 8.05
C GLN A 203 9.92 -9.28 7.80
N GLU A 204 10.40 -8.41 6.92
CA GLU A 204 9.61 -7.29 6.42
C GLU A 204 8.72 -7.76 5.27
N ILE A 205 7.44 -7.42 5.30
CA ILE A 205 6.43 -7.84 4.31
C ILE A 205 5.62 -6.64 3.87
N MET A 206 5.53 -6.39 2.57
CA MET A 206 4.72 -5.30 2.04
C MET A 206 3.32 -5.80 1.70
N ILE A 207 2.31 -5.07 2.20
CA ILE A 207 0.89 -5.37 1.92
C ILE A 207 0.35 -4.34 0.92
N GLY A 208 -0.15 -4.82 -0.21
CA GLY A 208 -0.81 -4.01 -1.23
C GLY A 208 -2.31 -3.97 -1.01
N TYR A 209 -2.87 -2.78 -0.79
CA TYR A 209 -4.31 -2.60 -0.53
C TYR A 209 -5.09 -2.18 -1.78
N SER A 210 -4.51 -1.30 -2.61
CA SER A 210 -5.25 -0.66 -3.72
C SER A 210 -5.57 -1.60 -4.88
N ASP A 211 -4.67 -2.53 -5.20
CA ASP A 211 -4.92 -3.49 -6.27
C ASP A 211 -5.97 -4.53 -5.83
N SER A 212 -5.96 -4.96 -4.56
CA SER A 212 -7.05 -5.77 -3.97
C SER A 212 -8.40 -5.07 -4.06
N ASN A 213 -8.50 -3.80 -3.65
CA ASN A 213 -9.76 -3.05 -3.66
C ASN A 213 -10.34 -2.95 -5.09
N LYS A 214 -9.49 -2.77 -6.11
CA LYS A 214 -9.94 -2.72 -7.50
C LYS A 214 -10.62 -4.02 -7.96
N ASP A 215 -10.25 -5.17 -7.41
CA ASP A 215 -10.73 -6.49 -7.84
C ASP A 215 -11.92 -7.02 -7.02
N VAL A 216 -11.91 -6.79 -5.70
CA VAL A 216 -12.92 -7.34 -4.77
C VAL A 216 -13.73 -6.30 -4.01
N GLY A 217 -13.44 -5.01 -4.20
CA GLY A 217 -14.12 -3.92 -3.52
C GLY A 217 -13.56 -3.61 -2.12
N TYR A 218 -14.09 -2.56 -1.51
CA TYR A 218 -13.52 -1.92 -0.33
C TYR A 218 -13.51 -2.83 0.92
N LEU A 219 -14.67 -3.40 1.27
CA LEU A 219 -14.85 -4.19 2.48
C LEU A 219 -14.03 -5.48 2.43
N ALA A 220 -14.18 -6.26 1.35
CA ALA A 220 -13.48 -7.53 1.18
C ALA A 220 -11.95 -7.35 1.11
N SER A 221 -11.45 -6.33 0.40
CA SER A 221 -10.00 -6.08 0.36
C SER A 221 -9.42 -5.67 1.71
N THR A 222 -10.17 -4.89 2.50
CA THR A 222 -9.76 -4.48 3.85
C THR A 222 -9.77 -5.67 4.81
N TRP A 223 -10.78 -6.55 4.69
CA TRP A 223 -10.88 -7.80 5.45
C TRP A 223 -9.75 -8.78 5.10
N ALA A 224 -9.50 -9.03 3.81
CA ALA A 224 -8.42 -9.91 3.37
C ALA A 224 -7.04 -9.45 3.88
N ALA A 225 -6.79 -8.14 3.88
CA ALA A 225 -5.55 -7.59 4.43
C ALA A 225 -5.45 -7.72 5.95
N TYR A 226 -6.57 -7.68 6.69
CA TYR A 226 -6.59 -7.96 8.13
C TYR A 226 -6.25 -9.43 8.40
N THR A 227 -6.92 -10.35 7.72
CA THR A 227 -6.72 -11.80 7.87
C THR A 227 -5.29 -12.20 7.53
N ALA A 228 -4.79 -11.77 6.37
CA ALA A 228 -3.42 -12.10 5.94
C ALA A 228 -2.36 -11.59 6.93
N GLN A 229 -2.52 -10.38 7.49
CA GLN A 229 -1.57 -9.85 8.48
C GLN A 229 -1.61 -10.65 9.79
N SER A 230 -2.80 -11.04 10.26
CA SER A 230 -2.97 -11.88 11.45
C SER A 230 -2.30 -13.25 11.28
N GLU A 231 -2.54 -13.91 10.13
CA GLU A 231 -1.95 -15.21 9.82
C GLU A 231 -0.43 -15.14 9.64
N LEU A 232 0.06 -14.13 8.93
CA LEU A 232 1.50 -13.89 8.77
C LEU A 232 2.19 -13.65 10.10
N ALA A 233 1.59 -12.83 10.97
CA ALA A 233 2.13 -12.58 12.31
C ALA A 233 2.18 -13.88 13.13
N ALA A 234 1.15 -14.72 13.05
CA ALA A 234 1.11 -16.01 13.73
C ALA A 234 2.19 -16.98 13.22
N VAL A 235 2.38 -17.09 11.90
CA VAL A 235 3.42 -17.93 11.28
C VAL A 235 4.83 -17.47 11.70
N LEU A 236 5.09 -16.16 11.63
CA LEU A 236 6.40 -15.58 11.96
C LEU A 236 6.73 -15.76 13.44
N HIS A 237 5.78 -15.45 14.33
CA HIS A 237 5.95 -15.65 15.77
C HIS A 237 6.18 -17.13 16.11
N GLY A 238 5.42 -18.05 15.49
CA GLY A 238 5.59 -19.49 15.67
C GLY A 238 7.00 -20.00 15.32
N GLN A 239 7.73 -19.29 14.49
CA GLN A 239 9.11 -19.60 14.06
C GLN A 239 10.17 -18.71 14.73
N GLY A 240 9.80 -17.90 15.73
CA GLY A 240 10.70 -16.99 16.42
C GLY A 240 11.25 -15.87 15.54
N VAL A 241 10.50 -15.45 14.51
CA VAL A 241 10.84 -14.36 13.60
C VAL A 241 9.96 -13.15 13.90
N GLU A 242 10.58 -11.97 13.94
CA GLU A 242 9.87 -10.70 14.14
C GLU A 242 9.17 -10.27 12.84
N ALA A 243 7.90 -9.89 12.92
CA ALA A 243 7.15 -9.34 11.80
C ALA A 243 7.36 -7.83 11.67
N ALA A 244 7.55 -7.34 10.45
CA ALA A 244 7.53 -5.91 10.15
C ALA A 244 6.67 -5.64 8.91
N PHE A 245 5.44 -5.18 9.10
CA PHE A 245 4.57 -4.86 7.97
C PHE A 245 4.92 -3.50 7.36
N PHE A 246 5.10 -3.52 6.04
CA PHE A 246 5.25 -2.35 5.19
C PHE A 246 3.92 -2.06 4.50
N HIS A 247 3.19 -1.08 5.02
CA HIS A 247 1.91 -0.67 4.47
C HIS A 247 2.09 0.13 3.19
N GLY A 248 1.66 -0.45 2.06
CA GLY A 248 1.70 0.17 0.75
C GLY A 248 0.66 1.29 0.57
N ARG A 249 0.67 1.89 -0.63
CA ARG A 249 -0.38 2.85 -1.05
C ARG A 249 -1.73 2.13 -1.04
N GLY A 250 -2.79 2.78 -0.54
CA GLY A 250 -4.11 2.13 -0.44
C GLY A 250 -4.59 1.88 0.98
N GLY A 251 -3.68 1.58 1.89
CA GLY A 251 -4.05 1.26 3.26
C GLY A 251 -4.59 2.48 3.99
N THR A 252 -5.53 2.25 4.90
CA THR A 252 -6.04 3.26 5.84
C THR A 252 -4.91 4.01 6.55
N VAL A 253 -3.79 3.32 6.81
CA VAL A 253 -2.54 3.84 7.41
C VAL A 253 -1.80 4.84 6.50
N GLY A 254 -1.67 4.53 5.19
CA GLY A 254 -0.85 5.29 4.23
C GLY A 254 -1.61 6.32 3.40
N ARG A 255 -2.94 6.23 3.35
CA ARG A 255 -3.77 7.17 2.59
C ARG A 255 -4.20 8.39 3.38
N GLY A 256 -4.01 8.45 4.69
CA GLY A 256 -4.56 9.55 5.50
C GLY A 256 -6.09 9.63 5.44
N GLY A 257 -6.74 8.53 5.02
CA GLY A 257 -8.20 8.29 4.96
C GLY A 257 -8.88 8.79 6.23
N GLY A 258 -8.29 8.46 7.37
CA GLY A 258 -8.44 9.14 8.65
C GLY A 258 -7.07 9.47 9.25
N PRO A 259 -7.04 9.86 10.54
CA PRO A 259 -5.80 10.07 11.27
C PRO A 259 -4.90 8.82 11.26
N SER A 260 -3.62 8.95 10.90
CA SER A 260 -2.70 7.80 10.80
C SER A 260 -2.60 7.01 12.11
N ASN A 261 -2.76 7.65 13.27
CA ASN A 261 -2.81 6.97 14.56
C ASN A 261 -3.97 5.98 14.67
N GLU A 262 -5.18 6.34 14.22
CA GLU A 262 -6.34 5.45 14.31
C GLU A 262 -6.14 4.20 13.46
N ALA A 263 -5.58 4.37 12.26
CA ALA A 263 -5.30 3.25 11.37
C ALA A 263 -4.23 2.29 11.93
N ILE A 264 -3.25 2.80 12.69
CA ILE A 264 -2.25 1.97 13.39
C ILE A 264 -2.90 1.19 14.54
N LEU A 265 -3.73 1.86 15.35
CA LEU A 265 -4.41 1.26 16.49
C LEU A 265 -5.46 0.21 16.06
N ALA A 266 -5.92 0.28 14.80
CA ALA A 266 -6.85 -0.64 14.18
C ALA A 266 -6.20 -1.86 13.52
N GLN A 267 -4.86 -1.95 13.48
CA GLN A 267 -4.18 -3.14 12.97
C GLN A 267 -4.43 -4.36 13.91
N PRO A 268 -4.35 -5.60 13.38
CA PRO A 268 -4.48 -6.78 14.22
C PRO A 268 -3.44 -6.81 15.36
N ALA A 269 -3.80 -7.43 16.47
CA ALA A 269 -2.88 -7.59 17.60
C ALA A 269 -1.60 -8.33 17.17
N GLY A 270 -0.45 -7.92 17.71
CA GLY A 270 0.86 -8.52 17.40
C GLY A 270 1.47 -8.12 16.05
N THR A 271 0.83 -7.26 15.25
CA THR A 271 1.37 -6.88 13.93
C THR A 271 2.30 -5.67 13.94
N VAL A 272 2.24 -4.81 14.98
CA VAL A 272 3.07 -3.60 15.05
C VAL A 272 4.41 -3.85 15.73
N GLY A 273 4.47 -4.54 16.87
CA GLY A 273 5.75 -5.00 17.47
C GLY A 273 6.81 -3.90 17.66
N GLY A 274 6.41 -2.67 17.96
CA GLY A 274 7.30 -1.51 18.12
C GLY A 274 7.83 -0.91 16.81
N ARG A 275 7.36 -1.40 15.65
CA ARG A 275 7.84 -1.00 14.33
C ARG A 275 6.69 -0.75 13.38
N ILE A 276 6.82 0.29 12.57
CA ILE A 276 5.92 0.50 11.45
C ILE A 276 6.69 1.04 10.27
N LYS A 277 6.34 0.56 9.08
CA LYS A 277 6.79 1.13 7.82
C LYS A 277 5.56 1.41 6.98
N MET A 278 5.42 2.65 6.51
CA MET A 278 4.26 3.05 5.73
C MET A 278 4.68 3.91 4.54
N THR A 279 3.92 3.83 3.46
CA THR A 279 4.10 4.69 2.30
C THR A 279 3.25 5.95 2.46
N ASP A 280 3.87 7.11 2.70
CA ASP A 280 3.19 8.39 2.50
C ASP A 280 3.06 8.68 1.01
N GLN A 281 1.83 8.92 0.55
CA GLN A 281 1.59 9.28 -0.85
C GLN A 281 1.99 10.75 -1.09
N GLY A 282 2.45 11.07 -2.32
CA GLY A 282 2.97 12.40 -2.63
C GLY A 282 1.95 13.52 -2.37
N GLU A 283 0.66 13.24 -2.60
CA GLU A 283 -0.47 14.13 -2.36
C GLU A 283 -0.71 14.47 -0.87
N VAL A 284 -0.25 13.62 0.07
CA VAL A 284 -0.42 13.84 1.52
C VAL A 284 0.82 14.41 2.21
N VAL A 285 2.00 14.36 1.58
CA VAL A 285 3.27 14.85 2.17
C VAL A 285 3.15 16.30 2.65
N SER A 286 2.58 17.19 1.81
CA SER A 286 2.39 18.59 2.20
C SER A 286 1.42 18.76 3.37
N ALA A 287 0.39 17.91 3.46
CA ALA A 287 -0.59 17.95 4.55
C ALA A 287 0.00 17.47 5.88
N LYS A 288 1.02 16.60 5.85
CA LYS A 288 1.66 16.01 7.03
C LYS A 288 2.94 16.72 7.47
N TYR A 289 3.68 17.32 6.53
CA TYR A 289 5.06 17.78 6.81
C TYR A 289 5.37 19.20 6.32
N SER A 290 4.39 20.00 5.87
CA SER A 290 4.64 21.36 5.34
C SER A 290 5.15 22.38 6.35
N THR A 291 4.88 22.18 7.63
CA THR A 291 5.35 23.05 8.73
C THR A 291 5.84 22.19 9.87
N THR A 292 6.78 22.72 10.66
CA THR A 292 7.37 22.02 11.80
C THR A 292 6.30 21.57 12.81
N GLN A 293 5.27 22.38 13.06
CA GLN A 293 4.20 22.06 14.00
C GLN A 293 3.35 20.87 13.52
N ILE A 294 2.99 20.83 12.23
CA ILE A 294 2.22 19.74 11.65
C ILE A 294 3.07 18.47 11.60
N ALA A 295 4.34 18.57 11.17
CA ALA A 295 5.28 17.45 11.14
C ALA A 295 5.48 16.85 12.53
N HIS A 296 5.66 17.69 13.56
CA HIS A 296 5.76 17.22 14.95
C HIS A 296 4.50 16.48 15.38
N ARG A 297 3.32 17.02 15.09
CA ARG A 297 2.05 16.37 15.45
C ARG A 297 1.88 15.02 14.74
N GLU A 298 2.23 14.93 13.47
CA GLU A 298 2.16 13.66 12.71
C GLU A 298 3.09 12.59 13.31
N LEU A 299 4.33 12.98 13.61
CA LEU A 299 5.31 12.08 14.23
C LEU A 299 4.89 11.68 15.64
N GLU A 300 4.33 12.60 16.43
CA GLU A 300 3.76 12.33 17.76
C GLU A 300 2.59 11.34 17.68
N LEU A 301 1.64 11.56 16.78
CA LEU A 301 0.49 10.67 16.58
C LEU A 301 0.94 9.27 16.13
N THR A 302 1.88 9.20 15.20
CA THR A 302 2.42 7.92 14.72
C THR A 302 3.17 7.18 15.83
N ALA A 303 4.10 7.85 16.52
CA ALA A 303 4.91 7.24 17.57
C ALA A 303 4.05 6.79 18.76
N SER A 304 3.09 7.62 19.19
CA SER A 304 2.17 7.25 20.27
C SER A 304 1.29 6.06 19.90
N ALA A 305 0.79 6.00 18.66
CA ALA A 305 -0.02 4.87 18.22
C ALA A 305 0.77 3.57 18.16
N VAL A 306 2.01 3.61 17.65
CA VAL A 306 2.92 2.47 17.65
C VAL A 306 3.17 1.98 19.08
N LEU A 307 3.48 2.89 20.01
CA LEU A 307 3.71 2.53 21.41
C LEU A 307 2.48 1.90 22.04
N LEU A 308 1.31 2.53 21.92
CA LEU A 308 0.05 2.04 22.49
C LEU A 308 -0.35 0.67 21.91
N SER A 309 -0.18 0.46 20.61
CA SER A 309 -0.41 -0.83 19.96
C SER A 309 0.58 -1.89 20.46
N THR A 310 1.86 -1.53 20.62
CA THR A 310 2.92 -2.46 21.04
C THR A 310 2.77 -2.93 22.48
N VAL A 311 2.34 -2.05 23.38
CA VAL A 311 2.07 -2.42 24.79
C VAL A 311 0.65 -2.95 25.01
N GLU A 312 -0.08 -3.22 23.92
CA GLU A 312 -1.47 -3.71 23.95
C GLU A 312 -2.40 -2.84 24.82
N ALA A 313 -2.15 -1.53 24.84
CA ALA A 313 -2.94 -0.58 25.63
C ALA A 313 -4.31 -0.28 24.99
N VAL A 314 -4.50 -0.64 23.72
CA VAL A 314 -5.79 -0.55 23.04
C VAL A 314 -6.61 -1.78 23.39
N SER A 315 -7.77 -1.58 24.01
CA SER A 315 -8.70 -2.66 24.28
C SER A 315 -9.12 -3.35 22.98
N GLN A 316 -8.88 -4.66 22.93
CA GLN A 316 -9.40 -5.55 21.89
C GLN A 316 -10.58 -6.37 22.45
N PRO A 317 -11.51 -6.83 21.60
CA PRO A 317 -12.55 -7.75 22.05
C PRO A 317 -11.93 -9.01 22.65
N PRO A 318 -12.57 -9.63 23.67
CA PRO A 318 -12.16 -10.93 24.15
C PRO A 318 -12.07 -11.96 23.01
N PRO A 319 -11.19 -12.97 23.07
CA PRO A 319 -10.97 -13.90 21.96
C PRO A 319 -12.23 -14.61 21.44
N GLU A 320 -13.19 -14.94 22.31
CA GLU A 320 -14.47 -15.52 21.91
C GLU A 320 -15.33 -14.53 21.12
N THR A 321 -15.47 -13.31 21.62
CA THR A 321 -16.18 -12.22 20.95
C THR A 321 -15.53 -11.87 19.61
N LEU A 322 -14.19 -11.78 19.58
CA LEU A 322 -13.45 -11.51 18.35
C LEU A 322 -13.75 -12.58 17.29
N ARG A 323 -13.70 -13.87 17.64
CA ARG A 323 -14.05 -14.94 16.70
C ARG A 323 -15.47 -14.82 16.16
N SER A 324 -16.44 -14.42 16.99
CA SER A 324 -17.80 -14.15 16.52
C SER A 324 -17.87 -12.95 15.57
N PHE A 325 -17.10 -11.89 15.82
CA PHE A 325 -17.00 -10.74 14.92
C PHE A 325 -16.33 -11.10 13.59
N GLU A 326 -15.24 -11.86 13.62
CA GLU A 326 -14.54 -12.36 12.44
C GLU A 326 -15.45 -13.29 11.61
N ALA A 327 -16.24 -14.14 12.27
CA ALA A 327 -17.22 -15.00 11.60
C ALA A 327 -18.33 -14.20 10.87
N ALA A 328 -18.66 -12.99 11.35
CA ALA A 328 -19.61 -12.10 10.69
C ALA A 328 -18.97 -11.31 9.52
N MET A 329 -17.65 -11.11 9.52
CA MET A 329 -16.93 -10.42 8.43
C MET A 329 -16.93 -11.22 7.14
N GLU A 330 -16.84 -12.55 7.21
CA GLU A 330 -16.68 -13.40 6.02
C GLU A 330 -17.91 -13.33 5.07
N PRO A 331 -19.17 -13.53 5.54
CA PRO A 331 -20.34 -13.34 4.69
C PRO A 331 -20.46 -11.92 4.13
N MET A 332 -20.14 -10.90 4.94
CA MET A 332 -20.14 -9.51 4.48
C MET A 332 -19.13 -9.27 3.35
N ALA A 333 -17.91 -9.81 3.49
CA ALA A 333 -16.88 -9.71 2.46
C ALA A 333 -17.35 -10.39 1.15
N ILE A 334 -17.93 -11.58 1.22
CA ILE A 334 -18.51 -12.28 0.06
C ILE A 334 -19.63 -11.46 -0.59
N ARG A 335 -20.58 -10.95 0.20
CA ARG A 335 -21.69 -10.14 -0.29
C ARG A 335 -21.21 -8.84 -0.94
N SER A 336 -20.29 -8.11 -0.30
CA SER A 336 -19.72 -6.87 -0.86
C SER A 336 -18.95 -7.13 -2.16
N THR A 337 -18.21 -8.24 -2.24
CA THR A 337 -17.49 -8.65 -3.45
C THR A 337 -18.46 -8.96 -4.58
N THR A 338 -19.56 -9.67 -4.28
CA THR A 338 -20.58 -10.03 -5.26
C THR A 338 -21.21 -8.78 -5.86
N GLU A 339 -21.63 -7.82 -5.02
CA GLU A 339 -22.23 -6.56 -5.51
C GLU A 339 -21.22 -5.71 -6.29
N TYR A 340 -19.97 -5.63 -5.81
CA TYR A 340 -18.90 -4.91 -6.51
C TYR A 340 -18.61 -5.52 -7.88
N ARG A 341 -18.42 -6.85 -7.97
CA ARG A 341 -18.10 -7.54 -9.23
C ARG A 341 -19.25 -7.50 -10.22
N LYS A 342 -20.49 -7.61 -9.75
CA LYS A 342 -21.68 -7.45 -10.57
C LYS A 342 -21.66 -6.13 -11.36
N LEU A 343 -21.30 -5.02 -10.71
CA LEU A 343 -21.18 -3.72 -11.37
C LEU A 343 -19.88 -3.61 -12.18
N VAL A 344 -18.74 -3.90 -11.58
CA VAL A 344 -17.42 -3.51 -12.12
C VAL A 344 -16.87 -4.50 -13.15
N HIS A 345 -17.18 -5.79 -12.99
CA HIS A 345 -16.57 -6.87 -13.77
C HIS A 345 -17.56 -7.62 -14.66
N GLU A 346 -18.83 -7.75 -14.24
CA GLU A 346 -19.83 -8.56 -14.94
C GLU A 346 -20.74 -7.74 -15.85
N ASP A 347 -20.96 -6.46 -15.52
CA ASP A 347 -21.77 -5.56 -16.34
C ASP A 347 -21.01 -5.15 -17.62
N PRO A 348 -21.50 -5.53 -18.82
CA PRO A 348 -20.80 -5.26 -20.07
C PRO A 348 -20.72 -3.76 -20.40
N ASP A 349 -21.63 -2.94 -19.86
CA ASP A 349 -21.68 -1.51 -20.16
C ASP A 349 -20.87 -0.66 -19.17
N PHE A 350 -20.36 -1.27 -18.08
CA PHE A 350 -19.65 -0.53 -17.04
C PHE A 350 -18.39 0.16 -17.55
N LEU A 351 -17.64 -0.46 -18.46
CA LEU A 351 -16.48 0.19 -19.07
C LEU A 351 -16.89 1.45 -19.83
N ALA A 352 -17.97 1.39 -20.63
CA ALA A 352 -18.47 2.55 -21.36
C ALA A 352 -18.89 3.67 -20.38
N PHE A 353 -19.57 3.31 -19.30
CA PHE A 353 -19.94 4.24 -18.25
C PHE A 353 -18.71 4.85 -17.56
N PHE A 354 -17.74 4.04 -17.13
CA PHE A 354 -16.54 4.51 -16.43
C PHE A 354 -15.72 5.49 -17.28
N TYR A 355 -15.48 5.18 -18.55
CA TYR A 355 -14.75 6.07 -19.46
C TYR A 355 -15.55 7.34 -19.78
N GLY A 356 -16.87 7.25 -19.87
CA GLY A 356 -17.75 8.40 -20.09
C GLY A 356 -17.88 9.30 -18.86
N ALA A 357 -18.08 8.72 -17.68
CA ALA A 357 -18.37 9.44 -16.44
C ALA A 357 -17.12 9.88 -15.65
N THR A 358 -15.91 9.58 -16.13
CA THR A 358 -14.68 9.96 -15.41
C THR A 358 -13.61 10.52 -16.36
N PRO A 359 -12.63 11.30 -15.85
CA PRO A 359 -11.52 11.82 -16.65
C PRO A 359 -10.38 10.82 -16.87
N VAL A 360 -10.64 9.51 -16.85
CA VAL A 360 -9.58 8.48 -16.93
C VAL A 360 -8.75 8.59 -18.21
N THR A 361 -9.40 8.92 -19.33
CA THR A 361 -8.74 9.11 -20.63
C THR A 361 -7.80 10.30 -20.58
N GLU A 362 -8.27 11.40 -20.00
CA GLU A 362 -7.53 12.64 -19.85
C GLU A 362 -6.35 12.46 -18.89
N ILE A 363 -6.55 11.84 -17.72
CA ILE A 363 -5.49 11.50 -16.75
C ILE A 363 -4.38 10.68 -17.41
N THR A 364 -4.76 9.71 -18.25
CA THR A 364 -3.81 8.84 -18.96
C THR A 364 -2.97 9.61 -19.98
N ARG A 365 -3.54 10.63 -20.64
CA ARG A 365 -2.84 11.48 -21.61
C ARG A 365 -1.88 12.46 -20.95
N LEU A 366 -2.18 12.92 -19.73
CA LEU A 366 -1.46 14.03 -19.10
C LEU A 366 -0.06 13.71 -18.58
N ARG A 367 0.45 12.48 -18.71
CA ARG A 367 1.78 12.06 -18.21
C ARG A 367 2.08 12.58 -16.79
N LEU A 368 1.07 12.67 -15.93
CA LEU A 368 1.18 13.23 -14.57
C LEU A 368 2.10 12.40 -13.65
N GLY A 369 2.49 11.19 -14.07
CA GLY A 369 3.48 10.35 -13.39
C GLY A 369 4.56 9.84 -14.34
N SER A 370 5.70 9.43 -13.77
CA SER A 370 6.85 8.88 -14.51
C SER A 370 6.62 7.51 -15.14
N ARG A 371 5.48 6.87 -14.87
CA ARG A 371 5.14 5.52 -15.35
C ARG A 371 3.90 5.55 -16.26
N PRO A 372 3.84 4.70 -17.30
CA PRO A 372 2.63 4.57 -18.13
C PRO A 372 1.44 4.08 -17.29
N ALA A 373 0.24 4.59 -17.60
CA ALA A 373 -0.99 4.29 -16.85
C ALA A 373 -1.55 2.87 -17.11
N LYS A 374 -1.08 2.17 -18.15
CA LYS A 374 -1.54 0.84 -18.59
C LYS A 374 -0.39 -0.18 -18.62
N ARG A 375 -0.71 -1.47 -18.51
CA ARG A 375 0.24 -2.59 -18.69
C ARG A 375 0.23 -3.20 -20.12
N GLY A 376 -0.68 -2.77 -21.02
CA GLY A 376 -0.78 -3.24 -22.41
C GLY A 376 -1.75 -2.43 -23.29
N GLU A 377 -2.09 -2.94 -24.50
CA GLU A 377 -2.97 -2.30 -25.50
C GLU A 377 -4.47 -2.61 -25.34
N GLN A 378 -4.86 -3.64 -24.58
CA GLN A 378 -6.27 -4.02 -24.39
C GLN A 378 -7.00 -3.13 -23.36
N VAL A 379 -8.34 -3.04 -23.50
CA VAL A 379 -9.21 -2.09 -22.79
C VAL A 379 -10.06 -2.85 -21.74
N GLY A 380 -9.46 -3.18 -20.60
CA GLY A 380 -10.17 -3.75 -19.44
C GLY A 380 -9.78 -3.08 -18.12
N ILE A 381 -10.61 -3.22 -17.08
CA ILE A 381 -10.29 -2.74 -15.71
C ILE A 381 -9.10 -3.48 -15.11
N ALA A 382 -8.88 -4.74 -15.51
CA ALA A 382 -7.72 -5.54 -15.10
C ALA A 382 -6.40 -4.84 -15.47
N ASP A 383 -6.32 -4.24 -16.66
CA ASP A 383 -5.12 -3.57 -17.19
C ASP A 383 -4.89 -2.16 -16.63
N LEU A 384 -5.92 -1.57 -16.02
CA LEU A 384 -5.84 -0.26 -15.38
C LEU A 384 -5.17 -0.39 -14.01
N ARG A 385 -4.11 0.40 -13.80
CA ARG A 385 -3.44 0.47 -12.48
C ARG A 385 -4.37 1.08 -11.43
N ALA A 386 -4.18 0.71 -10.17
CA ALA A 386 -5.03 1.19 -9.08
C ALA A 386 -5.03 2.72 -8.87
N ILE A 387 -3.94 3.42 -9.20
CA ILE A 387 -3.88 4.89 -9.08
C ILE A 387 -4.86 5.57 -10.05
N PRO A 388 -4.78 5.37 -11.39
CA PRO A 388 -5.78 5.86 -12.32
C PRO A 388 -7.22 5.47 -11.95
N TRP A 389 -7.44 4.26 -11.44
CA TRP A 389 -8.76 3.80 -10.99
C TRP A 389 -9.34 4.71 -9.90
N VAL A 390 -8.66 4.81 -8.75
CA VAL A 390 -9.13 5.61 -7.61
C VAL A 390 -9.18 7.09 -7.95
N PHE A 391 -8.18 7.58 -8.68
CA PHE A 391 -8.08 8.99 -9.01
C PHE A 391 -9.21 9.45 -9.94
N SER A 392 -9.63 8.62 -10.90
CA SER A 392 -10.71 8.97 -11.83
C SER A 392 -12.06 9.13 -11.11
N TRP A 393 -12.40 8.21 -10.20
CA TRP A 393 -13.61 8.31 -9.37
C TRP A 393 -13.58 9.47 -8.38
N THR A 394 -12.38 9.83 -7.90
CA THR A 394 -12.17 10.99 -7.03
C THR A 394 -12.47 12.29 -7.76
N GLN A 395 -11.97 12.43 -9.00
CA GLN A 395 -12.21 13.60 -9.83
C GLN A 395 -13.70 13.78 -10.15
N ALA A 396 -14.39 12.68 -10.44
CA ALA A 396 -15.84 12.67 -10.70
C ALA A 396 -16.71 12.86 -9.44
N ARG A 397 -16.11 13.01 -8.24
CA ARG A 397 -16.81 13.15 -6.95
C ARG A 397 -17.73 11.98 -6.57
N ILE A 398 -17.56 10.82 -7.20
CA ILE A 398 -18.33 9.60 -6.87
C ILE A 398 -17.60 8.79 -5.80
N ILE A 399 -16.26 8.71 -5.90
CA ILE A 399 -15.41 8.02 -4.92
C ILE A 399 -15.82 6.55 -4.72
N LEU A 400 -16.30 5.91 -5.81
CA LEU A 400 -16.81 4.54 -5.82
C LEU A 400 -15.93 3.52 -5.05
N PRO A 401 -14.58 3.52 -5.20
CA PRO A 401 -13.73 2.50 -4.56
C PRO A 401 -13.64 2.64 -3.03
N GLY A 402 -14.15 3.71 -2.44
CA GLY A 402 -14.09 3.93 -1.00
C GLY A 402 -15.28 3.35 -0.22
N TRP A 403 -16.34 2.90 -0.89
CA TRP A 403 -17.58 2.54 -0.20
C TRP A 403 -18.49 1.53 -0.93
N TYR A 404 -18.36 1.34 -2.25
CA TYR A 404 -19.31 0.53 -3.01
C TYR A 404 -19.32 -0.94 -2.56
N GLY A 405 -20.52 -1.51 -2.37
CA GLY A 405 -20.77 -2.87 -1.88
C GLY A 405 -20.91 -2.96 -0.35
N LEU A 406 -20.54 -1.92 0.40
CA LEU A 406 -20.64 -1.90 1.87
C LEU A 406 -22.10 -1.84 2.34
N GLY A 407 -22.96 -1.08 1.67
CA GLY A 407 -24.36 -0.93 2.04
C GLY A 407 -25.13 -2.24 1.89
N SER A 408 -24.94 -2.92 0.77
CA SER A 408 -25.46 -4.26 0.53
C SER A 408 -24.99 -5.27 1.58
N ALA A 409 -23.70 -5.27 1.93
CA ALA A 409 -23.16 -6.17 2.94
C ALA A 409 -23.69 -5.89 4.36
N LEU A 410 -23.77 -4.62 4.77
CA LEU A 410 -24.31 -4.25 6.08
C LEU A 410 -25.81 -4.52 6.20
N THR A 411 -26.55 -4.38 5.11
CA THR A 411 -27.99 -4.65 5.08
C THR A 411 -28.25 -6.14 5.35
N GLU A 412 -27.53 -7.03 4.65
CA GLU A 412 -27.63 -8.48 4.85
C GLU A 412 -27.12 -8.90 6.24
N ALA A 413 -25.96 -8.38 6.67
CA ALA A 413 -25.45 -8.67 8.02
C ALA A 413 -26.41 -8.25 9.13
N ARG A 414 -27.12 -7.12 8.95
CA ARG A 414 -28.12 -6.68 9.92
C ARG A 414 -29.29 -7.66 10.03
N GLU A 415 -29.68 -8.31 8.94
CA GLU A 415 -30.71 -9.35 8.94
C GLU A 415 -30.20 -10.63 9.62
N ASP A 416 -28.92 -10.97 9.39
CA ASP A 416 -28.31 -12.21 9.90
C ASP A 416 -27.92 -12.16 11.38
N VAL A 417 -27.16 -11.13 11.80
CA VAL A 417 -26.60 -11.02 13.15
C VAL A 417 -27.26 -9.94 14.01
N GLY A 418 -28.09 -9.07 13.41
CA GLY A 418 -28.79 -8.01 14.11
C GLY A 418 -28.00 -6.71 14.26
N LEU A 419 -28.72 -5.58 14.33
CA LEU A 419 -28.12 -4.25 14.43
C LEU A 419 -27.30 -4.04 15.71
N ASP A 420 -27.74 -4.59 16.84
CA ASP A 420 -27.04 -4.40 18.12
C ASP A 420 -25.67 -5.11 18.13
N PHE A 421 -25.55 -6.24 17.42
CA PHE A 421 -24.26 -6.91 17.24
C PHE A 421 -23.30 -6.06 16.40
N LEU A 422 -23.77 -5.49 15.28
CA LEU A 422 -22.95 -4.59 14.46
C LEU A 422 -22.52 -3.32 15.22
N ARG A 423 -23.40 -2.79 16.09
CA ARG A 423 -23.06 -1.68 17.00
C ARG A 423 -22.02 -2.09 18.03
N GLU A 424 -22.10 -3.30 18.56
CA GLU A 424 -21.08 -3.83 19.47
C GLU A 424 -19.73 -3.97 18.78
N MET A 425 -19.69 -4.50 17.55
CA MET A 425 -18.49 -4.53 16.71
C MET A 425 -17.91 -3.11 16.55
N GLN A 426 -18.75 -2.13 16.20
CA GLN A 426 -18.33 -0.74 15.99
C GLN A 426 -17.72 -0.13 17.25
N ARG A 427 -18.29 -0.42 18.44
CA ARG A 427 -17.85 0.18 19.71
C ARG A 427 -16.61 -0.50 20.30
N SER A 428 -16.48 -1.82 20.12
CA SER A 428 -15.50 -2.64 20.84
C SER A 428 -14.35 -3.16 19.98
N TRP A 429 -14.47 -3.13 18.65
CA TRP A 429 -13.44 -3.61 17.74
C TRP A 429 -12.84 -2.46 16.91
N PRO A 430 -11.59 -2.04 17.21
CA PRO A 430 -10.93 -0.93 16.52
C PRO A 430 -10.84 -1.10 15.00
N PHE A 431 -10.65 -2.34 14.51
CA PHE A 431 -10.63 -2.65 13.08
C PHE A 431 -11.94 -2.26 12.40
N PHE A 432 -13.08 -2.76 12.89
CA PHE A 432 -14.38 -2.49 12.29
C PHE A 432 -14.77 -1.01 12.41
N ALA A 433 -14.44 -0.37 13.53
CA ALA A 433 -14.62 1.06 13.71
C ALA A 433 -13.84 1.88 12.66
N ALA A 434 -12.57 1.55 12.44
CA ALA A 434 -11.74 2.21 11.44
C ALA A 434 -12.22 1.93 10.01
N LEU A 435 -12.67 0.71 9.72
CA LEU A 435 -13.24 0.35 8.42
C LEU A 435 -14.45 1.24 8.09
N LEU A 436 -15.41 1.36 9.01
CA LEU A 436 -16.57 2.23 8.82
C LEU A 436 -16.17 3.71 8.75
N GLY A 437 -15.24 4.17 9.60
CA GLY A 437 -14.80 5.57 9.59
C GLY A 437 -14.12 5.98 8.28
N ASN A 438 -13.38 5.07 7.65
CA ASN A 438 -12.77 5.32 6.33
C ASN A 438 -13.82 5.36 5.21
N ALA A 439 -14.80 4.46 5.22
CA ALA A 439 -15.93 4.52 4.30
C ALA A 439 -16.75 5.82 4.50
N GLU A 440 -16.99 6.21 5.75
CA GLU A 440 -17.68 7.45 6.12
C GLU A 440 -16.97 8.69 5.56
N MET A 441 -15.63 8.73 5.64
CA MET A 441 -14.83 9.79 5.02
C MET A 441 -15.02 9.85 3.50
N ALA A 442 -14.97 8.69 2.83
CA ALA A 442 -15.14 8.61 1.38
C ALA A 442 -16.53 9.10 0.97
N LEU A 443 -17.58 8.65 1.66
CA LEU A 443 -18.96 9.09 1.47
C LEU A 443 -19.11 10.60 1.70
N ALA A 444 -18.50 11.14 2.76
CA ALA A 444 -18.59 12.57 3.08
C ALA A 444 -17.86 13.49 2.07
N LYS A 445 -16.89 12.95 1.31
CA LYS A 445 -16.20 13.66 0.23
C LYS A 445 -16.90 13.49 -1.12
N ALA A 446 -17.70 12.44 -1.27
CA ALA A 446 -18.51 12.22 -2.45
C ALA A 446 -19.58 13.33 -2.55
N ASP A 447 -19.89 13.71 -3.78
CA ASP A 447 -20.92 14.68 -4.10
C ASP A 447 -21.67 14.15 -5.32
N LEU A 448 -22.81 13.49 -5.07
CA LEU A 448 -23.60 12.87 -6.12
C LEU A 448 -24.27 13.91 -7.03
N HIS A 449 -24.45 15.16 -6.60
CA HIS A 449 -24.96 16.21 -7.50
C HIS A 449 -23.92 16.57 -8.55
N ILE A 450 -22.64 16.66 -8.16
CA ILE A 450 -21.54 16.81 -9.13
C ILE A 450 -21.38 15.52 -9.93
N GLY A 451 -21.40 14.35 -9.28
CA GLY A 451 -21.27 13.04 -9.93
C GLY A 451 -22.30 12.82 -11.04
N GLU A 452 -23.55 13.26 -10.85
CA GLU A 452 -24.61 13.21 -11.86
C GLU A 452 -24.24 13.97 -13.13
N ARG A 453 -23.56 15.12 -13.00
CA ARG A 453 -23.11 15.90 -14.18
C ARG A 453 -21.98 15.23 -14.94
N TYR A 454 -21.13 14.48 -14.24
CA TYR A 454 -20.14 13.65 -14.90
C TYR A 454 -20.81 12.44 -15.57
N ALA A 455 -21.75 11.78 -14.90
CA ALA A 455 -22.55 10.70 -15.50
C ALA A 455 -23.32 11.17 -16.74
N ALA A 456 -23.79 12.42 -16.77
CA ALA A 456 -24.43 13.03 -17.94
C ALA A 456 -23.54 13.14 -19.18
N LEU A 457 -22.21 12.96 -19.05
CA LEU A 457 -21.28 12.89 -20.18
C LEU A 457 -21.32 11.52 -20.90
N VAL A 458 -21.94 10.51 -20.30
CA VAL A 458 -22.20 9.22 -20.94
C VAL A 458 -23.29 9.41 -22.00
N VAL A 459 -22.95 9.08 -23.25
CA VAL A 459 -23.79 9.34 -24.43
C VAL A 459 -25.02 8.41 -24.46
N ASP A 460 -24.84 7.15 -24.10
CA ASP A 460 -25.93 6.19 -24.02
C ASP A 460 -26.75 6.43 -22.76
N GLU A 461 -27.96 6.95 -22.94
CA GLU A 461 -28.90 7.27 -21.86
C GLU A 461 -29.36 6.03 -21.08
N THR A 462 -29.51 4.89 -21.75
CA THR A 462 -29.93 3.63 -21.09
C THR A 462 -28.83 3.13 -20.16
N VAL A 463 -27.58 3.12 -20.65
CA VAL A 463 -26.41 2.77 -19.84
C VAL A 463 -26.25 3.74 -18.68
N ARG A 464 -26.35 5.04 -18.96
CA ARG A 464 -26.22 6.11 -17.96
C ARG A 464 -27.22 5.95 -16.83
N GLU A 465 -28.52 5.90 -17.14
CA GLU A 465 -29.57 5.86 -16.13
C GLU A 465 -29.49 4.61 -15.27
N ARG A 466 -29.27 3.45 -15.91
CA ARG A 466 -29.21 2.16 -15.23
C ARG A 466 -28.04 2.07 -14.26
N ILE A 467 -26.82 2.39 -14.71
CA ILE A 467 -25.63 2.30 -13.87
C ILE A 467 -25.60 3.42 -12.81
N TRP A 468 -26.02 4.63 -13.17
CA TRP A 468 -26.11 5.72 -12.21
C TRP A 468 -27.08 5.39 -11.07
N ALA A 469 -28.26 4.83 -11.39
CA ALA A 469 -29.22 4.39 -10.38
C ALA A 469 -28.62 3.36 -9.43
N GLN A 470 -27.92 2.33 -9.94
CA GLN A 470 -27.23 1.34 -9.10
C GLN A 470 -26.22 1.99 -8.14
N ILE A 471 -25.42 2.93 -8.63
CA ILE A 471 -24.43 3.66 -7.82
C ILE A 471 -25.14 4.48 -6.74
N THR A 472 -26.19 5.22 -7.08
CA THR A 472 -26.90 6.08 -6.11
C THR A 472 -27.69 5.28 -5.09
N ASP A 473 -28.26 4.13 -5.48
CA ASP A 473 -29.00 3.24 -4.58
C ASP A 473 -28.06 2.60 -3.56
N GLU A 474 -26.90 2.10 -4.00
CA GLU A 474 -25.89 1.54 -3.09
C GLU A 474 -25.29 2.63 -2.18
N TYR A 475 -25.10 3.86 -2.67
CA TYR A 475 -24.68 4.99 -1.83
C TYR A 475 -25.70 5.26 -0.71
N ALA A 476 -26.99 5.34 -1.05
CA ALA A 476 -28.06 5.59 -0.09
C ALA A 476 -28.17 4.45 0.94
N ALA A 477 -28.05 3.20 0.50
CA ALA A 477 -28.00 2.04 1.38
C ALA A 477 -26.80 2.10 2.33
N THR A 478 -25.62 2.41 1.81
CA THR A 478 -24.39 2.51 2.60
C THR A 478 -24.49 3.58 3.67
N VAL A 479 -24.95 4.79 3.31
CA VAL A 479 -25.14 5.88 4.28
C VAL A 479 -26.15 5.49 5.36
N ARG A 480 -27.28 4.90 4.98
CA ARG A 480 -28.31 4.49 5.95
C ARG A 480 -27.80 3.46 6.95
N GLU A 481 -27.19 2.38 6.49
CA GLU A 481 -26.70 1.33 7.40
C GLU A 481 -25.50 1.81 8.23
N LEU A 482 -24.58 2.58 7.64
CA LEU A 482 -23.45 3.16 8.38
C LEU A 482 -23.92 4.06 9.51
N LEU A 483 -24.88 4.96 9.26
CA LEU A 483 -25.47 5.83 10.29
C LEU A 483 -26.21 5.03 11.37
N ALA A 484 -26.89 3.95 11.01
CA ALA A 484 -27.57 3.07 11.97
C ALA A 484 -26.59 2.34 12.90
N VAL A 485 -25.48 1.82 12.35
CA VAL A 485 -24.42 1.11 13.09
C VAL A 485 -23.58 2.06 13.92
N THR A 486 -23.30 3.26 13.42
CA THR A 486 -22.52 4.28 14.14
C THR A 486 -23.37 5.18 15.05
N GLU A 487 -24.70 5.02 15.05
CA GLU A 487 -25.63 5.84 15.85
C GLU A 487 -25.43 7.34 15.61
N GLN A 488 -25.31 7.72 14.34
CA GLN A 488 -25.16 9.11 13.89
C GLN A 488 -26.38 9.54 13.09
N GLU A 489 -26.67 10.85 13.07
CA GLU A 489 -27.74 11.41 12.24
C GLU A 489 -27.22 11.82 10.86
N ARG A 490 -25.95 12.25 10.79
CA ARG A 490 -25.27 12.67 9.56
C ARG A 490 -23.84 12.20 9.56
N LEU A 491 -23.29 12.07 8.35
CA LEU A 491 -21.89 11.72 8.15
C LEU A 491 -20.98 12.72 8.88
N LEU A 492 -19.99 12.17 9.57
CA LEU A 492 -18.95 12.86 10.34
C LEU A 492 -19.48 13.64 11.55
N ASP A 493 -20.63 13.31 12.12
CA ASP A 493 -21.10 13.94 13.37
C ASP A 493 -20.11 13.72 14.54
N ARG A 494 -19.36 12.61 14.53
CA ARG A 494 -18.25 12.34 15.47
C ARG A 494 -16.97 13.13 15.19
N HIS A 495 -16.86 13.80 14.03
CA HIS A 495 -15.67 14.54 13.59
C HIS A 495 -15.98 15.99 13.14
N PRO A 496 -16.47 16.87 14.03
CA PRO A 496 -16.96 18.20 13.67
C PRO A 496 -15.91 19.12 13.03
N VAL A 497 -14.64 19.01 13.43
CA VAL A 497 -13.53 19.78 12.85
C VAL A 497 -13.32 19.43 11.38
N LEU A 498 -13.34 18.14 11.06
CA LEU A 498 -13.23 17.65 9.70
C LEU A 498 -14.45 18.06 8.87
N GLN A 499 -15.65 17.91 9.42
CA GLN A 499 -16.90 18.34 8.78
C GLN A 499 -16.84 19.84 8.41
N ALA A 500 -16.36 20.69 9.32
CA ALA A 500 -16.14 22.11 9.06
C ALA A 500 -15.05 22.37 8.01
N SER A 501 -13.96 21.60 8.03
CA SER A 501 -12.89 21.70 7.02
C SER A 501 -13.40 21.36 5.62
N LEU A 502 -14.17 20.28 5.46
CA LEU A 502 -14.76 19.90 4.16
C LEU A 502 -15.71 20.97 3.64
N ARG A 503 -16.64 21.45 4.49
CA ARG A 503 -17.58 22.53 4.14
C ARG A 503 -16.89 23.81 3.68
N ARG A 504 -15.71 24.14 4.23
CA ARG A 504 -14.93 25.32 3.81
C ARG A 504 -14.19 25.12 2.48
N ARG A 505 -13.86 23.88 2.12
CA ARG A 505 -13.12 23.56 0.88
C ARG A 505 -14.04 23.40 -0.32
N ASN A 506 -15.22 22.79 -0.14
CA ASN A 506 -16.15 22.50 -1.24
C ASN A 506 -16.42 23.72 -2.14
N PRO A 507 -16.69 24.94 -1.64
CA PRO A 507 -16.91 26.11 -2.49
C PRO A 507 -15.75 26.47 -3.44
N TYR A 508 -14.54 26.01 -3.17
CA TYR A 508 -13.37 26.19 -4.04
C TYR A 508 -13.14 25.00 -4.99
N ILE A 509 -13.62 23.82 -4.63
CA ILE A 509 -13.46 22.58 -5.40
C ILE A 509 -14.60 22.45 -6.42
N ASP A 510 -15.83 22.73 -6.01
CA ASP A 510 -17.03 22.48 -6.83
C ASP A 510 -16.99 23.24 -8.17
N PRO A 511 -16.57 24.53 -8.23
CA PRO A 511 -16.38 25.22 -9.51
C PRO A 511 -15.39 24.51 -10.44
N LEU A 512 -14.32 23.92 -9.90
CA LEU A 512 -13.33 23.19 -10.69
C LEU A 512 -13.93 21.91 -11.27
N SER A 513 -14.80 21.22 -10.53
CA SER A 513 -15.53 20.05 -11.02
C SER A 513 -16.49 20.41 -12.16
N PHE A 514 -17.22 21.52 -12.06
CA PHE A 514 -18.08 21.99 -13.17
C PHE A 514 -17.27 22.42 -14.40
N ILE A 515 -16.14 23.10 -14.19
CA ILE A 515 -15.23 23.46 -15.29
C ILE A 515 -14.70 22.20 -15.95
N GLN A 516 -14.21 21.23 -15.17
CA GLN A 516 -13.66 19.99 -15.69
C GLN A 516 -14.70 19.22 -16.52
N SER A 517 -15.92 19.03 -16.02
CA SER A 517 -16.96 18.30 -16.76
C SER A 517 -17.34 18.99 -18.07
N GLU A 518 -17.45 20.32 -18.09
CA GLU A 518 -17.73 21.07 -19.31
C GLU A 518 -16.55 21.04 -20.30
N MET A 519 -15.30 21.15 -19.83
CA MET A 519 -14.13 21.04 -20.70
C MET A 519 -14.00 19.63 -21.29
N MET A 520 -14.30 18.59 -20.50
CA MET A 520 -14.36 17.20 -20.97
C MET A 520 -15.43 17.03 -22.05
N ARG A 521 -16.63 17.60 -21.85
CA ARG A 521 -17.69 17.58 -22.86
C ARG A 521 -17.23 18.18 -24.19
N ARG A 522 -16.54 19.33 -24.14
CA ARG A 522 -16.03 20.02 -25.34
C ARG A 522 -14.93 19.23 -26.03
N ILE A 523 -13.89 18.80 -25.30
CA ILE A 523 -12.74 18.09 -25.88
C ILE A 523 -13.11 16.71 -26.43
N ARG A 524 -14.25 16.13 -26.01
CA ARG A 524 -14.78 14.88 -26.57
C ARG A 524 -15.63 15.12 -27.83
N ALA A 525 -16.14 16.34 -28.02
CA ALA A 525 -16.89 16.75 -29.21
C ALA A 525 -16.00 17.36 -30.31
N THR A 526 -14.80 17.81 -29.96
CA THR A 526 -13.81 18.40 -30.88
C THR A 526 -12.48 17.67 -30.76
N GLU A 527 -11.87 17.24 -31.86
CA GLU A 527 -10.52 16.68 -31.82
C GLU A 527 -9.47 17.78 -31.60
N ASP A 528 -8.55 17.54 -30.65
CA ASP A 528 -7.30 18.29 -30.38
C ASP A 528 -7.42 19.80 -30.09
N ASP A 529 -7.69 20.13 -28.82
CA ASP A 529 -7.58 21.50 -28.30
C ASP A 529 -6.66 21.53 -27.05
N ASP A 530 -5.46 22.08 -27.23
CA ASP A 530 -4.44 22.22 -26.19
C ASP A 530 -4.90 23.10 -25.02
N GLN A 531 -5.75 24.10 -25.26
CA GLN A 531 -6.28 24.96 -24.21
C GLN A 531 -7.26 24.20 -23.33
N LEU A 532 -8.14 23.40 -23.93
CA LEU A 532 -9.05 22.51 -23.19
C LEU A 532 -8.28 21.46 -22.39
N ALA A 533 -7.28 20.82 -23.00
CA ALA A 533 -6.44 19.84 -22.32
C ALA A 533 -5.72 20.45 -21.11
N ARG A 534 -5.17 21.67 -21.27
CA ARG A 534 -4.54 22.41 -20.17
C ARG A 534 -5.54 22.77 -19.07
N ALA A 535 -6.73 23.24 -19.43
CA ALA A 535 -7.79 23.56 -18.45
C ALA A 535 -8.20 22.33 -17.64
N ILE A 536 -8.37 21.18 -18.29
CA ILE A 536 -8.65 19.90 -17.61
C ILE A 536 -7.52 19.53 -16.65
N SER A 537 -6.26 19.71 -17.05
CA SER A 537 -5.09 19.43 -16.20
C SER A 537 -5.07 20.28 -14.93
N LEU A 538 -5.34 21.57 -15.08
CA LEU A 538 -5.40 22.50 -13.95
C LEU A 538 -6.54 22.15 -13.00
N ALA A 539 -7.72 21.80 -13.54
CA ALA A 539 -8.84 21.34 -12.75
C ALA A 539 -8.53 20.02 -12.02
N ILE A 540 -7.88 19.06 -12.70
CA ILE A 540 -7.42 17.80 -12.09
C ILE A 540 -6.54 18.06 -10.87
N ASN A 541 -5.53 18.92 -11.02
CA ASN A 541 -4.62 19.28 -9.94
C ASN A 541 -5.34 20.01 -8.80
N GLY A 542 -6.24 20.93 -9.12
CA GLY A 542 -6.99 21.69 -8.11
C GLY A 542 -7.96 20.82 -7.30
N ILE A 543 -8.71 19.92 -7.96
CA ILE A 543 -9.61 18.97 -7.30
C ILE A 543 -8.81 18.01 -6.42
N ALA A 544 -7.70 17.47 -6.93
CA ALA A 544 -6.81 16.58 -6.18
C ALA A 544 -6.25 17.27 -4.92
N GLY A 545 -5.77 18.51 -5.05
CA GLY A 545 -5.25 19.29 -3.92
C GLY A 545 -6.32 19.63 -2.87
N GLY A 546 -7.57 19.81 -3.29
CA GLY A 546 -8.70 20.12 -2.41
C GLY A 546 -9.23 18.91 -1.64
N LEU A 547 -9.48 17.80 -2.33
CA LEU A 547 -10.00 16.57 -1.75
C LEU A 547 -8.95 15.80 -0.94
N ARG A 548 -7.68 15.96 -1.33
CA ARG A 548 -6.53 15.23 -0.79
C ARG A 548 -6.77 13.72 -0.96
N ASN A 549 -6.76 12.98 0.14
CA ASN A 549 -7.00 11.55 0.18
C ASN A 549 -8.48 11.18 0.05
N THR A 550 -8.84 10.12 -0.65
CA THR A 550 -10.27 9.81 -0.91
C THR A 550 -10.66 8.35 -0.76
N GLY A 551 -9.75 7.53 -0.23
CA GLY A 551 -9.90 6.08 -0.14
C GLY A 551 -8.69 5.46 -0.73
#